data_AF-A0A2U1KT99-F1
#
_entry.id   AF-A0A2U1KT99-F1
#
_cell.length_a   1.000
_cell.length_b   1.000
_cell.length_c   1.000
_cell.angle_alpha   90.00
_cell.angle_beta   90.00
_cell.angle_gamma   90.00
#
_symmetry.space_group_name_H-M   'P 1'
#
loop_
_entity.id
_entity.type
_entity.pdbx_description
1 polymer ?
#
loop_
_entity_poly.entity_id
_entity_poly.type
_entity_poly.pdbx_seq_one_letter_code
_entity_poly.pdbx_strand_id
1 'polypeptide(L)'
;MQAIIDADEVLQARVAERYKDKTLTNDDRVQRLADLINARSEEVELADLINARSEEVALNELIQPIKQAQRQNRKRNPTRAQRISEMKVYLMHQRCYKSSQLSRMTYDEIKRLYYRIKRYVN
;
A
#
# COMPACT_ATOMS: atom_id res chain seq x y z
N MET A 1 -25.16 -12.66 10.97
CA MET A 1 -24.75 -13.86 11.72
C MET A 1 -24.42 -14.92 10.71
N GLN A 2 -23.12 -15.15 10.46
CA GLN A 2 -22.65 -16.22 9.59
C GLN A 2 -22.78 -17.53 10.37
N ALA A 3 -23.48 -18.53 9.84
CA ALA A 3 -23.50 -19.85 10.45
C ALA A 3 -22.07 -20.42 10.36
N ILE A 4 -21.35 -20.42 11.47
CA ILE A 4 -20.11 -21.18 11.61
C ILE A 4 -20.56 -22.63 11.73
N ILE A 5 -20.82 -23.27 10.58
CA ILE A 5 -21.01 -24.71 10.55
C ILE A 5 -19.66 -25.29 10.98
N ASP A 6 -19.67 -26.07 12.06
CA ASP A 6 -18.45 -26.69 12.55
C ASP A 6 -17.89 -27.57 11.44
N ALA A 7 -16.65 -27.33 11.06
CA ALA A 7 -16.00 -28.06 9.99
C ALA A 7 -15.95 -29.57 10.31
N ASP A 8 -16.00 -29.92 11.61
CA ASP A 8 -16.09 -31.30 12.05
C ASP A 8 -17.48 -31.92 11.84
N GLU A 9 -18.58 -31.16 11.97
CA GLU A 9 -19.93 -31.63 11.65
C GLU A 9 -20.10 -31.95 10.16
N VAL A 10 -19.51 -31.13 9.27
CA VAL A 10 -19.52 -31.38 7.82
C VAL A 10 -18.75 -32.65 7.46
N LEU A 11 -17.60 -32.86 8.12
CA LEU A 11 -16.80 -34.07 7.92
C LEU A 11 -17.58 -35.30 8.39
N GLN A 12 -18.16 -35.25 9.58
CA GLN A 12 -18.96 -36.36 10.13
C GLN A 12 -20.16 -36.69 9.22
N ALA A 13 -20.85 -35.68 8.68
CA ALA A 13 -21.95 -35.89 7.74
C ALA A 13 -21.50 -36.54 6.42
N ARG A 14 -20.38 -36.08 5.83
CA ARG A 14 -19.82 -36.66 4.59
C ARG A 14 -19.27 -38.07 4.79
N VAL A 15 -18.67 -38.34 5.95
CA VAL A 15 -18.20 -39.68 6.34
C VAL A 15 -19.39 -40.62 6.53
N ALA A 16 -20.44 -40.18 7.24
CA ALA A 16 -21.66 -40.97 7.46
C ALA A 16 -22.39 -41.32 6.15
N GLU A 17 -22.43 -40.41 5.18
CA GLU A 17 -22.93 -40.68 3.82
C GLU A 17 -22.16 -41.81 3.12
N ARG A 18 -20.81 -41.80 3.19
CA ARG A 18 -19.97 -42.82 2.54
C ARG A 18 -20.04 -44.19 3.23
N TYR A 19 -20.28 -44.23 4.54
CA TYR A 19 -20.48 -45.49 5.28
C TYR A 19 -21.84 -46.17 5.01
N LYS A 20 -22.80 -45.49 4.37
CA LYS A 20 -24.07 -46.12 3.95
C LYS A 20 -23.92 -47.00 2.71
N ASP A 21 -22.85 -46.83 1.94
CA ASP A 21 -22.57 -47.64 0.78
C ASP A 21 -21.99 -49.00 1.23
N LYS A 22 -22.83 -50.03 1.15
CA LYS A 22 -22.53 -51.41 1.56
C LYS A 22 -21.82 -52.20 0.45
N THR A 23 -21.67 -51.62 -0.74
CA THR A 23 -21.04 -52.28 -1.89
C THR A 23 -19.52 -52.13 -1.90
N LEU A 24 -18.99 -51.20 -1.11
CA LEU A 24 -17.56 -50.96 -0.95
C LEU A 24 -16.92 -51.98 -0.02
N THR A 25 -15.76 -52.49 -0.40
CA THR A 25 -14.91 -53.28 0.49
C THR A 25 -14.29 -52.38 1.57
N ASN A 26 -13.79 -52.98 2.65
CA ASN A 26 -13.15 -52.21 3.73
C ASN A 26 -11.93 -51.42 3.23
N ASP A 27 -11.16 -51.97 2.28
CA ASP A 27 -9.99 -51.31 1.72
C ASP A 27 -10.40 -50.06 0.91
N ASP A 28 -11.47 -50.16 0.11
CA ASP A 28 -12.00 -49.02 -0.65
C ASP A 28 -12.53 -47.89 0.27
N ARG A 29 -13.08 -48.27 1.43
CA ARG A 29 -13.56 -47.33 2.44
C ARG A 29 -12.41 -46.57 3.10
N VAL A 30 -11.33 -47.27 3.44
CA VAL A 30 -10.13 -46.66 4.02
C VAL A 30 -9.47 -45.71 3.03
N GLN A 31 -9.36 -46.11 1.75
CA GLN A 31 -8.78 -45.25 0.72
C GLN A 31 -9.60 -43.97 0.53
N ARG A 32 -10.93 -44.09 0.41
CA ARG A 32 -11.82 -42.92 0.26
C ARG A 32 -11.82 -41.99 1.47
N LEU A 33 -11.57 -42.51 2.67
CA LEU A 33 -11.38 -41.69 3.88
C LEU A 33 -10.07 -40.91 3.82
N ALA A 34 -8.98 -41.55 3.40
CA ALA A 34 -7.68 -40.89 3.22
C ALA A 34 -7.78 -39.77 2.17
N ASP A 35 -8.44 -40.01 1.04
CA ASP A 35 -8.65 -39.02 0.00
C ASP A 35 -9.45 -37.80 0.51
N LEU A 36 -10.45 -38.04 1.36
CA LEU A 36 -11.29 -37.00 1.93
C LEU A 36 -10.57 -36.17 3.00
N ILE A 37 -9.70 -36.80 3.79
CA ILE A 37 -8.81 -36.10 4.73
C ILE A 37 -7.82 -35.23 3.96
N ASN A 38 -7.19 -35.76 2.91
CA ASN A 38 -6.24 -35.00 2.08
C ASN A 38 -6.90 -33.79 1.41
N ALA A 39 -8.08 -33.96 0.81
CA ALA A 39 -8.83 -32.86 0.20
C ALA A 39 -9.18 -31.76 1.21
N ARG A 40 -9.52 -32.12 2.46
CA ARG A 40 -9.78 -31.13 3.52
C ARG A 40 -8.50 -30.44 3.99
N SER A 41 -7.38 -31.16 4.07
CA SER A 41 -6.09 -30.54 4.39
C SER A 41 -5.72 -29.47 3.36
N GLU A 42 -5.93 -29.73 2.07
CA GLU A 42 -5.74 -28.74 1.01
C GLU A 42 -6.67 -27.53 1.13
N GLU A 43 -7.96 -27.75 1.46
CA GLU A 43 -8.92 -26.65 1.70
C GLU A 43 -8.53 -25.78 2.90
N VAL A 44 -8.01 -26.38 3.97
CA VAL A 44 -7.56 -25.67 5.18
C VAL A 44 -6.30 -24.84 4.87
N GLU A 45 -5.31 -25.40 4.18
CA GLU A 45 -4.11 -24.64 3.77
C GLU A 45 -4.45 -23.46 2.87
N LEU A 46 -5.41 -23.62 1.95
CA LEU A 46 -5.89 -22.52 1.11
C LEU A 46 -6.62 -21.43 1.91
N ALA A 47 -7.42 -21.81 2.91
CA ALA A 47 -8.11 -20.85 3.79
C ALA A 47 -7.11 -20.03 4.62
N ASP A 48 -6.08 -20.67 5.17
CA ASP A 48 -5.02 -20.01 5.93
C ASP A 48 -4.21 -19.06 5.04
N LEU A 49 -3.91 -19.46 3.80
CA LEU A 49 -3.25 -18.60 2.82
C LEU A 49 -4.09 -17.37 2.46
N ILE A 50 -5.41 -17.55 2.26
CA ILE A 50 -6.33 -16.44 1.98
C ILE A 50 -6.41 -15.49 3.18
N ASN A 51 -6.46 -16.01 4.40
CA ASN A 51 -6.47 -15.21 5.62
C ASN A 51 -5.16 -14.41 5.77
N ALA A 52 -4.01 -15.05 5.63
CA ALA A 52 -2.71 -14.39 5.69
C ALA A 52 -2.58 -13.28 4.63
N ARG A 53 -3.03 -13.53 3.40
CA ARG A 53 -3.04 -12.52 2.33
C ARG A 53 -4.01 -11.37 2.63
N SER A 54 -5.15 -11.66 3.24
CA SER A 54 -6.14 -10.64 3.61
C SER A 54 -5.61 -9.74 4.73
N GLU A 55 -4.91 -10.31 5.71
CA GLU A 55 -4.21 -9.56 6.78
C GLU A 55 -3.10 -8.68 6.20
N GLU A 56 -2.30 -9.19 5.26
CA GLU A 56 -1.26 -8.41 4.59
C GLU A 56 -1.84 -7.21 3.81
N VAL A 57 -2.96 -7.42 3.10
CA VAL A 57 -3.68 -6.35 2.39
C VAL A 57 -4.21 -5.31 3.38
N ALA A 58 -4.84 -5.73 4.47
CA ALA A 58 -5.35 -4.82 5.50
C ALA A 58 -4.24 -3.99 6.16
N LEU A 59 -3.09 -4.59 6.45
CA LEU A 59 -1.92 -3.88 6.97
C LEU A 59 -1.38 -2.85 5.98
N ASN A 60 -1.31 -3.21 4.69
CA ASN A 60 -0.87 -2.29 3.66
C ASN A 60 -1.82 -1.09 3.49
N GLU A 61 -3.14 -1.30 3.54
CA GLU A 61 -4.12 -0.22 3.51
C GLU A 61 -4.00 0.74 4.71
N LEU A 62 -3.68 0.21 5.91
CA LEU A 62 -3.45 1.02 7.12
C LEU A 62 -2.13 1.80 7.08
N ILE A 63 -1.08 1.22 6.49
CA ILE A 63 0.27 1.80 6.50
C ILE A 63 0.46 2.87 5.41
N GLN A 64 -0.23 2.76 4.26
CA GLN A 64 -0.09 3.71 3.14
C GLN A 64 -0.40 5.17 3.52
N PRO A 65 -1.50 5.49 4.24
CA PRO A 65 -1.79 6.85 4.68
C PRO A 65 -0.71 7.43 5.58
N ILE A 66 -0.16 6.62 6.50
CA ILE A 66 0.90 7.02 7.43
C ILE A 66 2.19 7.37 6.66
N LYS A 67 2.57 6.54 5.67
CA LYS A 67 3.73 6.79 4.80
C LYS A 67 3.54 8.07 3.97
N GLN A 68 2.35 8.35 3.47
CA GLN A 68 2.05 9.57 2.72
C GLN A 68 2.11 10.81 3.62
N ALA A 69 1.49 10.77 4.80
CA ALA A 69 1.52 11.86 5.77
C ALA A 69 2.95 12.16 6.26
N GLN A 70 3.76 11.13 6.53
CA GLN A 70 5.17 11.32 6.87
C GLN A 70 5.99 11.95 5.73
N ARG A 71 5.69 11.63 4.46
CA ARG A 71 6.34 12.27 3.30
C ARG A 71 5.96 13.74 3.15
N GLN A 72 4.73 14.11 3.48
CA GLN A 72 4.25 15.50 3.45
C GLN A 72 4.83 16.34 4.60
N ASN A 73 4.98 15.76 5.79
CA ASN A 73 5.49 16.45 6.99
C ASN A 73 7.02 16.63 6.99
N ARG A 74 7.75 15.94 6.11
CA ARG A 74 9.16 16.28 5.84
C ARG A 74 9.17 17.60 5.07
N LYS A 75 9.32 18.72 5.78
CA LYS A 75 9.68 20.04 5.21
C LYS A 75 10.92 19.87 4.35
N ARG A 76 10.72 19.58 3.05
CA ARG A 76 11.79 19.37 2.10
C ARG A 76 12.50 20.71 1.96
N ASN A 77 13.80 20.74 2.25
CA ASN A 77 14.60 21.92 1.92
C ASN A 77 14.35 22.26 0.45
N PRO A 78 13.93 23.49 0.12
CA PRO A 78 13.57 23.82 -1.25
C PRO A 78 14.77 23.61 -2.15
N THR A 79 14.54 22.92 -3.27
CA THR A 79 15.58 22.64 -4.25
C THR A 79 16.14 23.94 -4.81
N ARG A 80 17.34 23.91 -5.40
CA ARG A 80 17.95 25.10 -6.03
C ARG A 80 17.00 25.75 -7.06
N ALA A 81 16.25 24.94 -7.81
CA ALA A 81 15.25 25.41 -8.78
C ALA A 81 14.05 26.08 -8.11
N GLN A 82 13.53 25.51 -7.01
CA GLN A 82 12.46 26.12 -6.23
C GLN A 82 12.90 27.47 -5.64
N ARG A 83 14.10 27.52 -5.05
CA ARG A 83 14.69 28.77 -4.53
C ARG A 83 14.86 29.83 -5.62
N ILE A 84 15.33 29.44 -6.81
CA ILE A 84 15.41 30.35 -7.98
C ILE A 84 14.03 30.89 -8.32
N SER A 85 13.02 30.02 -8.40
CA SER A 85 11.66 30.42 -8.75
C SER A 85 11.12 31.45 -7.76
N GLU A 86 11.25 31.19 -6.46
CA GLU A 86 10.85 32.12 -5.39
C GLU A 86 11.57 33.46 -5.49
N MET A 87 12.89 33.46 -5.71
CA MET A 87 13.68 34.70 -5.88
C MET A 87 13.23 35.47 -7.12
N LYS A 88 12.97 34.79 -8.25
CA LYS A 88 12.47 35.43 -9.47
C LYS A 88 11.10 36.05 -9.26
N VAL A 89 10.17 35.35 -8.61
CA VAL A 89 8.84 35.87 -8.26
C VAL A 89 8.95 37.14 -7.43
N TYR A 90 9.78 37.12 -6.38
CA TYR A 90 10.01 38.31 -5.55
C TYR A 90 10.54 39.51 -6.38
N LEU A 91 11.49 39.26 -7.28
CA LEU A 91 12.08 40.30 -8.12
C LEU A 91 11.06 40.88 -9.13
N MET A 92 10.22 40.02 -9.71
CA MET A 92 9.14 40.47 -10.60
C MET A 92 8.17 41.39 -9.87
N HIS A 93 7.82 41.09 -8.61
CA HIS A 93 6.87 41.88 -7.84
C HIS A 93 7.46 43.20 -7.28
N GLN A 94 8.71 43.21 -6.81
CA GLN A 94 9.26 44.37 -6.09
C GLN A 94 9.84 45.48 -6.97
N ARG A 95 10.37 45.13 -8.15
CA ARG A 95 11.09 46.08 -9.02
C ARG A 95 10.69 45.94 -10.49
N CYS A 96 9.62 45.21 -10.77
CA CYS A 96 9.09 44.98 -12.13
C CYS A 96 10.12 44.40 -13.10
N TYR A 97 11.03 43.55 -12.62
CA TYR A 97 11.94 42.82 -13.52
C TYR A 97 11.13 41.94 -14.48
N LYS A 98 11.47 41.95 -15.77
CA LYS A 98 10.80 41.09 -16.74
C LYS A 98 11.29 39.65 -16.58
N SER A 99 10.39 38.69 -16.74
CA SER A 99 10.73 37.25 -16.71
C SER A 99 11.85 36.91 -17.71
N SER A 100 11.83 37.53 -18.90
CA SER A 100 12.84 37.37 -19.94
C SER A 100 14.24 37.84 -19.53
N GLN A 101 14.33 38.87 -18.68
CA GLN A 101 15.60 39.35 -18.14
C GLN A 101 16.13 38.37 -17.09
N LEU A 102 15.27 37.95 -16.16
CA LEU A 102 15.64 37.01 -15.09
C LEU A 102 16.00 35.61 -15.62
N SER A 103 15.45 35.20 -16.77
CA SER A 103 15.79 33.92 -17.40
C SER A 103 17.16 33.89 -18.07
N ARG A 104 17.74 35.05 -18.38
CA ARG A 104 19.11 35.16 -18.91
C ARG A 104 20.18 35.22 -17.83
N MET A 105 19.78 35.33 -16.56
CA MET A 105 20.70 35.44 -15.43
C MET A 105 20.96 34.07 -14.79
N THR A 106 22.18 33.88 -14.31
CA THR A 106 22.60 32.73 -13.53
C THR A 106 22.02 32.74 -12.11
N TYR A 107 22.10 31.61 -11.42
CA TYR A 107 21.66 31.49 -10.03
C TYR A 107 22.27 32.56 -9.11
N ASP A 108 23.59 32.75 -9.20
CA ASP A 108 24.30 33.62 -8.28
C ASP A 108 24.00 35.09 -8.54
N GLU A 109 23.77 35.47 -9.80
CA GLU A 109 23.31 36.81 -10.17
C GLU A 109 21.91 37.10 -9.64
N ILE A 110 20.97 36.17 -9.82
CA ILE A 110 19.60 36.28 -9.26
C ILE A 110 19.66 36.37 -7.74
N LYS A 111 20.48 35.53 -7.10
CA LYS A 111 20.65 35.50 -5.64
C LYS A 111 21.21 36.82 -5.12
N ARG A 112 22.28 37.35 -5.73
CA ARG A 112 22.87 38.65 -5.36
C ARG A 112 21.86 39.78 -5.54
N LEU A 113 21.13 39.79 -6.64
CA LEU A 113 20.11 40.79 -6.93
C LEU A 113 18.96 40.74 -5.92
N TYR A 114 18.46 39.54 -5.61
CA TYR A 114 17.44 39.29 -4.59
C TYR A 114 17.85 39.84 -3.23
N TYR A 115 19.02 39.47 -2.71
CA TYR A 115 19.48 39.94 -1.40
C TYR A 115 19.80 41.43 -1.39
N ARG A 116 20.32 41.99 -2.49
CA ARG A 116 20.53 43.43 -2.62
C ARG A 116 19.21 44.18 -2.46
N ILE A 117 18.17 43.80 -3.19
CA ILE A 117 16.86 44.49 -3.13
C ILE A 117 16.18 44.25 -1.80
N LYS A 118 16.20 43.02 -1.28
CA LYS A 118 15.61 42.68 0.01
C LYS A 118 16.20 43.49 1.16
N ARG A 119 17.47 43.90 1.06
CA ARG A 119 18.12 44.76 2.06
C ARG A 119 17.61 46.22 2.06
N TYR A 120 17.06 46.71 0.96
CA TYR A 120 16.55 48.08 0.82
C TYR A 120 15.01 48.18 0.91
N VAL A 121 14.33 47.06 1.16
CA VAL A 121 12.85 46.97 1.27
C VAL A 121 12.42 46.73 2.74
N ASN A 122 13.37 46.65 3.67
CA ASN A 122 13.11 46.72 5.11
C ASN A 122 13.06 48.17 5.59
#